data_AF-A0AAV2SS71-F1
#
_entry.id   AF-A0AAV2SS71-F1
#
_cell.length_a   1.000
_cell.length_b   1.000
_cell.length_c   1.000
_cell.angle_alpha   90.00
_cell.angle_beta   90.00
_cell.angle_gamma   90.00
#
_symmetry.space_group_name_H-M   'P 1'
#
loop_
_entity.id
_entity.type
_entity.pdbx_description
1 polymer ?
#
loop_
_entity_poly.entity_id
_entity_poly.type
_entity_poly.pdbx_seq_one_letter_code
_entity_poly.pdbx_strand_id
1 'polypeptide(L)'
;MFSDITAGLVDWTSAQETCNQQGDMLAVPSDIMTFLNYTESQNILRLPYYIGGKRNSGSEWKWHGKIGPVFRNEYWTTGHSKDIDSTDSQCTSVLFGYKGLQKLFCSQSHGYICQQLNQQCDTIYIPLLASLILLLLLLIIGLSVYVFILKKKLQASVVTTEKSSILPVQSPMRYDSENSLYEQL
;
A
#
# COMPACT_ATOMS: atom_id res chain seq x y z
N MET A 1 -2.78 14.32 6.25
CA MET A 1 -4.03 14.79 6.87
C MET A 1 -3.76 14.84 8.37
N PHE A 2 -4.12 15.93 9.06
CA PHE A 2 -3.86 16.05 10.51
C PHE A 2 -4.98 15.32 11.26
N SER A 3 -4.61 14.41 12.16
CA SER A 3 -5.54 13.67 13.02
C SER A 3 -5.94 14.57 14.19
N ASP A 4 -7.18 14.41 14.65
CA ASP A 4 -7.92 15.19 15.64
C ASP A 4 -7.12 16.06 16.65
N ILE A 5 -7.60 17.30 16.84
CA ILE A 5 -7.19 18.16 17.96
C ILE A 5 -7.57 17.44 19.26
N THR A 6 -6.58 16.93 19.99
CA THR A 6 -6.85 16.16 21.20
C THR A 6 -6.90 17.07 22.43
N ALA A 7 -7.96 16.95 23.23
CA ALA A 7 -8.25 17.83 24.36
C ALA A 7 -7.46 17.52 25.65
N GLY A 8 -6.42 16.69 25.59
CA GLY A 8 -5.58 16.35 26.75
C GLY A 8 -4.48 17.38 26.97
N LEU A 9 -4.44 18.00 28.17
CA LEU A 9 -3.33 18.87 28.58
C LEU A 9 -2.23 18.02 29.19
N VAL A 10 -1.13 17.84 28.46
CA VAL A 10 0.01 17.01 28.88
C VAL A 10 1.33 17.67 28.48
N ASP A 11 2.44 17.24 29.07
CA ASP A 11 3.76 17.69 28.61
C ASP A 11 4.08 17.14 27.21
N TRP A 12 5.10 17.70 26.56
CA TRP A 12 5.43 17.35 25.18
C TRP A 12 5.80 15.87 24.99
N THR A 13 6.51 15.28 25.97
CA THR A 13 6.93 13.88 25.90
C THR A 13 5.71 12.97 26.00
N SER A 14 4.81 13.25 26.94
CA SER A 14 3.54 12.56 27.11
C SER A 14 2.62 12.71 25.88
N ALA A 15 2.59 13.89 25.25
CA ALA A 15 1.88 14.11 24.00
C ALA A 15 2.43 13.25 22.85
N GLN A 16 3.76 13.20 22.72
CA GLN A 16 4.43 12.36 21.72
C GLN A 16 4.15 10.87 21.95
N GLU A 17 4.22 10.41 23.19
CA GLU A 17 3.88 9.03 23.56
C GLU A 17 2.42 8.70 23.22
N THR A 18 1.51 9.64 23.48
CA THR A 18 0.08 9.45 23.17
C THR A 18 -0.16 9.35 21.67
N CYS A 19 0.46 10.21 20.85
CA CYS A 19 0.38 10.06 19.38
C CYS A 19 0.98 8.73 18.92
N ASN A 20 2.13 8.32 19.48
CA ASN A 20 2.79 7.07 19.11
C ASN A 20 1.92 5.84 19.42
N GLN A 21 1.17 5.84 20.52
CA GLN A 21 0.24 4.75 20.87
C GLN A 21 -0.88 4.57 19.83
N GLN A 22 -1.19 5.61 19.05
CA GLN A 22 -2.20 5.57 17.98
C GLN A 22 -1.60 5.19 16.62
N GLY A 23 -0.30 4.86 16.55
CA GLY A 23 0.42 4.67 15.29
C GLY A 23 0.74 5.99 14.56
N ASP A 24 0.57 7.12 15.25
CA ASP A 24 0.78 8.47 14.75
C ASP A 24 2.06 9.07 15.36
N MET A 25 2.31 10.35 15.09
CA MET A 25 3.35 11.14 15.74
C MET A 25 2.87 12.57 15.96
N LEU A 26 3.55 13.37 16.80
CA LEU A 26 3.28 14.81 16.82
C LEU A 26 3.47 15.41 15.43
N ALA A 27 2.61 16.37 15.08
CA ALA A 27 2.55 16.92 13.73
C ALA A 27 3.89 17.48 13.24
N VAL A 28 4.32 17.04 12.06
CA VAL A 28 5.48 17.55 11.32
C VAL A 28 4.96 18.03 9.96
N PRO A 29 4.56 19.31 9.85
CA PRO A 29 3.96 19.82 8.63
C PRO A 29 4.98 19.79 7.48
N SER A 30 4.62 19.18 6.35
CA SER A 30 5.46 19.16 5.14
C SER A 30 5.56 20.54 4.49
N ASP A 31 4.51 21.34 4.60
CA ASP A 31 4.45 22.76 4.25
C ASP A 31 4.02 23.54 5.49
N ILE A 32 5.00 24.15 6.14
CA ILE A 32 4.79 24.93 7.36
C ILE A 32 3.93 26.17 7.12
N MET A 33 4.02 26.83 5.96
CA MET A 33 3.26 28.06 5.71
C MET A 33 1.78 27.76 5.51
N THR A 34 1.49 26.71 4.74
CA THR A 34 0.11 26.21 4.59
C THR A 34 -0.48 25.81 5.94
N PHE A 35 0.30 25.11 6.77
CA PHE A 35 -0.13 24.73 8.12
C PHE A 35 -0.39 25.96 9.03
N LEU A 36 0.51 26.93 9.05
CA LEU A 36 0.35 28.14 9.87
C LEU A 36 -0.83 29.00 9.44
N ASN A 37 -1.09 29.10 8.13
CA ASN A 37 -2.29 29.80 7.61
C ASN A 37 -3.57 29.06 8.02
N TYR A 38 -3.55 27.72 7.98
CA TYR A 38 -4.67 26.91 8.47
C TYR A 38 -4.94 27.18 9.96
N THR A 39 -3.91 27.12 10.81
CA THR A 39 -4.07 27.37 12.26
C THR A 39 -4.53 28.80 12.56
N GLU A 40 -4.05 29.79 11.81
CA GLU A 40 -4.49 31.18 11.90
C GLU A 40 -5.98 31.33 11.53
N SER A 41 -6.44 30.63 10.49
CA SER A 41 -7.85 30.70 10.05
C SER A 41 -8.84 30.02 11.00
N GLN A 42 -8.38 29.18 11.92
CA GLN A 42 -9.29 28.50 12.85
C GLN A 42 -9.70 29.45 13.99
N ASN A 43 -11.00 29.55 14.22
CA ASN A 43 -11.57 30.29 15.34
C ASN A 43 -11.89 29.35 16.53
N ILE A 44 -10.87 28.57 16.94
CA ILE A 44 -10.97 27.61 18.05
C ILE A 44 -10.32 28.22 19.30
N LEU A 45 -10.61 27.65 20.48
CA LEU A 45 -10.00 27.97 21.78
C LEU A 45 -8.51 28.34 21.66
N ARG A 46 -8.17 29.52 22.18
CA ARG A 46 -6.82 30.10 22.19
C ARG A 46 -5.93 29.44 23.25
N LEU A 47 -5.76 28.13 23.15
CA LEU A 47 -4.77 27.39 23.89
C LEU A 47 -3.66 26.94 22.93
N PRO A 48 -2.40 26.89 23.39
CA PRO A 48 -1.32 26.38 22.56
C PRO A 48 -1.43 24.86 22.40
N TYR A 49 -1.04 24.38 21.23
CA TYR A 49 -0.99 22.97 20.88
C TYR A 49 0.41 22.58 20.44
N TYR A 50 0.99 21.59 21.10
CA TYR A 50 2.28 21.02 20.73
C TYR A 50 2.25 20.39 19.33
N ILE A 51 3.36 20.58 18.63
CA ILE A 51 3.69 19.90 17.37
C ILE A 51 5.10 19.29 17.50
N GLY A 52 5.56 18.57 16.49
CA GLY A 52 6.74 17.69 16.57
C GLY A 52 8.10 18.39 16.64
N GLY A 53 8.16 19.72 16.79
CA GLY A 53 9.44 20.44 16.84
C GLY A 53 9.99 20.52 18.26
N LYS A 54 11.28 20.23 18.43
CA LYS A 54 11.99 20.30 19.71
C LYS A 54 13.41 20.84 19.53
N ARG A 55 13.88 21.55 20.55
CA ARG A 55 15.25 22.02 20.70
C ARG A 55 15.73 21.64 22.10
N ASN A 56 16.77 20.83 22.18
CA ASN A 56 17.46 20.56 23.44
C ASN A 56 18.36 21.76 23.79
N SER A 57 18.79 21.84 25.05
CA SER A 57 19.71 22.88 25.50
C SER A 57 20.96 22.92 24.62
N GLY A 58 21.27 24.10 24.06
CA GLY A 58 22.42 24.31 23.18
C GLY A 58 22.36 23.60 21.81
N SER A 59 21.25 22.94 21.45
CA SER A 59 21.11 22.28 20.14
C SER A 59 20.36 23.14 19.13
N GLU A 60 20.35 22.73 17.86
CA GLU A 60 19.44 23.31 16.86
C GLU A 60 18.02 22.74 16.99
N TRP A 61 17.05 23.44 16.39
CA TRP A 61 15.67 22.96 16.26
C TRP A 61 15.58 21.78 15.29
N LYS A 62 14.88 20.73 15.71
CA LYS A 62 14.65 19.54 14.89
C LYS A 62 13.19 19.09 14.98
N TRP A 63 12.68 18.58 13.86
CA TRP A 63 11.42 17.86 13.84
C TRP A 63 11.66 16.42 14.33
N HIS A 64 10.82 15.95 15.23
CA HIS A 64 10.88 14.60 15.74
C HIS A 64 10.38 13.60 14.68
N GLY A 65 11.01 12.43 14.60
CA GLY A 65 10.57 11.27 13.81
C GLY A 65 10.50 11.41 12.28
N LYS A 66 10.70 12.60 11.69
CA LYS A 66 10.70 12.78 10.23
C LYS A 66 11.55 13.97 9.80
N ILE A 67 12.01 13.93 8.54
CA ILE A 67 12.54 15.11 7.84
C ILE A 67 11.38 16.09 7.63
N GLY A 68 11.44 17.22 8.33
CA GLY A 68 10.52 18.35 8.16
C GLY A 68 11.21 19.57 7.55
N PRO A 69 10.47 20.67 7.34
CA PRO A 69 11.01 21.91 6.80
C PRO A 69 12.08 22.52 7.72
N VAL A 70 13.08 23.18 7.15
CA VAL A 70 14.10 23.88 7.96
C VAL A 70 13.44 24.98 8.78
N PHE A 71 13.73 25.08 10.08
CA PHE A 71 13.21 26.15 10.92
C PHE A 71 13.78 27.51 10.50
N ARG A 72 12.91 28.43 10.08
CA ARG A 72 13.26 29.80 9.67
C ARG A 72 12.67 30.82 10.64
N ASN A 73 13.30 31.98 10.75
CA ASN A 73 12.83 33.05 11.63
C ASN A 73 11.45 33.57 11.22
N GLU A 74 11.10 33.52 9.93
CA GLU A 74 9.79 33.92 9.40
C GLU A 74 8.61 33.04 9.88
N TYR A 75 8.88 31.85 10.43
CA TYR A 75 7.83 30.95 10.91
C TYR A 75 7.42 31.23 12.36
N TRP A 76 8.13 32.08 13.10
CA TRP A 76 7.85 32.32 14.50
C TRP A 76 6.89 33.50 14.68
N THR A 77 6.03 33.39 15.70
CA THR A 77 5.18 34.52 16.13
C THR A 77 6.07 35.65 16.65
N THR A 78 5.61 36.90 16.51
CA THR A 78 6.29 38.08 17.10
C THR A 78 6.65 37.84 18.57
N GLY A 79 7.90 38.12 18.93
CA GLY A 79 8.43 37.84 20.27
C GLY A 79 9.07 36.45 20.43
N HIS A 80 8.90 35.56 19.45
CA HIS A 80 9.60 34.29 19.35
C HIS A 80 10.59 34.31 18.17
N SER A 81 11.64 33.51 18.27
CA SER A 81 12.68 33.35 17.24
C SER A 81 13.38 32.01 17.45
N LYS A 82 13.94 31.46 16.36
CA LYS A 82 14.73 30.22 16.41
C LYS A 82 16.00 30.39 17.25
N ASP A 83 16.56 31.60 17.27
CA ASP A 83 17.90 31.94 17.77
C ASP A 83 17.93 32.40 19.22
N ILE A 84 16.78 32.72 19.83
CA ILE A 84 16.75 33.12 21.25
C ILE A 84 17.10 31.90 22.11
N ASP A 85 18.28 31.95 22.71
CA ASP A 85 18.85 30.91 23.54
C ASP A 85 18.07 30.75 24.85
N SER A 86 17.77 29.50 25.16
CA SER A 86 17.20 29.04 26.41
C SER A 86 18.14 27.96 26.93
N THR A 87 18.46 28.00 28.22
CA THR A 87 19.20 26.93 28.91
C THR A 87 18.38 25.66 29.02
N ASP A 88 17.05 25.76 28.88
CA ASP A 88 16.11 24.65 28.98
C ASP A 88 15.66 24.12 27.62
N SER A 89 15.21 22.87 27.59
CA SER A 89 14.61 22.28 26.38
C SER A 89 13.31 23.00 26.01
N GLN A 90 13.24 23.43 24.76
CA GLN A 90 12.09 24.13 24.19
C GLN A 90 11.39 23.25 23.16
N CYS A 91 10.07 23.34 23.11
CA CYS A 91 9.22 22.60 22.21
C CYS A 91 8.37 23.57 21.41
N THR A 92 8.02 23.21 20.17
CA THR A 92 7.20 24.06 19.33
C THR A 92 5.73 23.82 19.57
N SER A 93 4.97 24.91 19.49
CA SER A 93 3.53 24.89 19.49
C SER A 93 2.97 25.89 18.50
N VAL A 94 1.67 25.74 18.23
CA VAL A 94 0.85 26.71 17.51
C VAL A 94 -0.31 27.15 18.40
N LEU A 95 -0.79 28.37 18.17
CA LEU A 95 -1.96 28.91 18.84
C LEU A 95 -3.02 29.17 17.76
N PHE A 96 -4.17 28.51 17.84
CA PHE A 96 -5.25 28.74 16.87
C PHE A 96 -5.72 30.21 16.91
N GLY A 97 -5.93 30.79 15.73
CA GLY A 97 -6.23 32.21 15.57
C GLY A 97 -5.00 33.12 15.51
N TYR A 98 -3.78 32.56 15.59
CA TYR A 98 -2.53 33.30 15.46
C TYR A 98 -1.61 32.65 14.44
N LYS A 99 -0.89 33.50 13.71
CA LYS A 99 0.11 33.06 12.76
C LYS A 99 1.46 32.91 13.43
N GLY A 100 2.03 31.71 13.30
CA GLY A 100 3.40 31.43 13.65
C GLY A 100 3.55 30.38 14.75
N LEU A 101 4.79 29.89 14.85
CA LEU A 101 5.25 28.99 15.87
C LEU A 101 5.53 29.76 17.16
N GLN A 102 5.32 29.09 18.29
CA GLN A 102 5.70 29.55 19.61
C GLN A 102 6.71 28.59 20.22
N LYS A 103 7.52 29.13 21.13
CA LYS A 103 8.44 28.35 21.97
C LYS A 103 7.81 28.18 23.34
N LEU A 104 7.69 26.93 23.79
CA LEU A 104 7.21 26.61 25.12
C LEU A 104 8.21 25.69 25.80
N PHE A 105 8.28 25.75 27.12
CA PHE A 105 9.00 24.75 27.90
C PHE A 105 8.33 23.40 27.68
N CYS A 106 9.12 22.37 27.35
CA CYS A 106 8.59 21.04 27.03
C CYS A 106 7.85 20.35 28.20
N SER A 107 8.08 20.80 29.44
CA SER A 107 7.47 20.28 30.66
C SER A 107 6.11 20.88 30.99
N GLN A 108 5.66 21.92 30.27
CA GLN A 108 4.36 22.54 30.51
C GLN A 108 3.23 21.70 29.91
N SER A 109 2.06 21.71 30.55
CA SER A 109 0.89 20.97 30.06
C SER A 109 0.12 21.78 29.03
N HIS A 110 0.05 21.27 27.79
CA HIS A 110 -0.63 21.91 26.67
C HIS A 110 -1.40 20.88 25.84
N GLY A 111 -2.28 21.35 24.94
CA GLY A 111 -2.89 20.46 23.95
C GLY A 111 -1.85 19.97 22.95
N TYR A 112 -2.22 19.05 22.06
CA TYR A 112 -1.31 18.55 21.03
C TYR A 112 -2.04 18.16 19.75
N ILE A 113 -1.30 18.15 18.64
CA ILE A 113 -1.81 17.74 17.32
C ILE A 113 -1.01 16.51 16.87
N CYS A 114 -1.71 15.40 16.66
CA CYS A 114 -1.13 14.23 16.05
C CYS A 114 -1.25 14.31 14.52
N GLN A 115 -0.33 13.64 13.85
CA GLN A 115 -0.34 13.45 12.42
C GLN A 115 -0.14 11.98 12.13
N GLN A 116 -1.05 11.44 11.33
CA GLN A 116 -0.88 10.11 10.76
C GLN A 116 0.43 10.03 10.00
N LEU A 117 1.24 9.05 10.40
CA LEU A 117 2.32 8.55 9.58
C LEU A 117 1.65 7.99 8.33
N ASN A 118 1.58 8.78 7.25
CA ASN A 118 1.14 8.27 5.95
C ASN A 118 1.98 7.03 5.66
N GLN A 119 1.38 5.85 5.84
CA GLN A 119 1.88 4.57 5.35
C GLN A 119 1.81 4.60 3.83
N GLN A 120 2.60 5.46 3.21
CA GLN A 120 2.62 5.64 1.76
C GLN A 120 3.40 4.51 1.06
N CYS A 121 3.75 3.44 1.78
CA CYS A 121 4.49 2.29 1.26
C CYS A 121 3.62 1.05 0.99
N ASP A 122 2.40 0.93 1.53
CA ASP A 122 1.64 -0.33 1.43
C ASP A 122 0.53 -0.32 0.36
N THR A 123 0.15 0.85 -0.17
CA THR A 123 -1.00 0.94 -1.08
C THR A 123 -0.69 0.57 -2.54
N ILE A 124 0.60 0.52 -2.94
CA ILE A 124 0.99 0.17 -4.32
C ILE A 124 1.32 -1.33 -4.43
N TYR A 125 1.85 -1.96 -3.39
CA TYR A 125 2.27 -3.37 -3.44
C TYR A 125 1.10 -4.35 -3.46
N ILE A 126 0.01 -4.07 -2.73
CA ILE A 126 -1.16 -4.96 -2.65
C ILE A 126 -1.85 -5.16 -4.03
N PRO A 127 -2.19 -4.11 -4.80
CA PRO A 127 -2.80 -4.32 -6.11
C PRO A 127 -1.84 -4.95 -7.12
N LEU A 128 -0.53 -4.66 -7.03
CA LEU A 128 0.49 -5.27 -7.87
C LEU A 128 0.61 -6.78 -7.59
N LEU A 129 0.70 -7.18 -6.32
CA LEU A 129 0.75 -8.59 -5.92
C LEU A 129 -0.54 -9.31 -6.28
N ALA A 130 -1.71 -8.70 -6.06
CA ALA A 130 -2.99 -9.27 -6.46
C ALA A 130 -3.07 -9.50 -7.98
N SER A 131 -2.59 -8.54 -8.78
CA SER A 131 -2.54 -8.69 -10.24
C SER A 131 -1.56 -9.77 -10.69
N LEU A 132 -0.42 -9.91 -10.02
CA LEU A 132 0.59 -10.92 -10.32
C LEU A 132 0.10 -12.32 -9.96
N ILE A 133 -0.58 -12.47 -8.83
CA ILE A 133 -1.23 -13.73 -8.41
C ILE A 133 -2.34 -14.11 -9.41
N LEU A 134 -3.16 -13.15 -9.85
CA LEU A 134 -4.22 -13.41 -10.84
C LEU A 134 -3.64 -13.91 -12.17
N LEU A 135 -2.55 -13.29 -12.65
CA LEU A 135 -1.84 -13.74 -13.86
C LEU A 135 -1.29 -15.16 -13.72
N LEU A 136 -0.70 -15.49 -12.57
CA LEU A 136 -0.19 -16.85 -12.30
C LEU A 136 -1.33 -17.88 -12.29
N LEU A 137 -2.48 -17.57 -11.69
CA LEU A 137 -3.64 -18.45 -11.69
C LEU A 137 -4.17 -18.70 -13.11
N LEU A 138 -4.25 -17.66 -13.94
CA LEU A 138 -4.68 -17.80 -15.33
C LEU A 138 -3.71 -18.65 -16.16
N LEU A 139 -2.40 -18.53 -15.93
CA LEU A 139 -1.39 -19.37 -16.58
C LEU A 139 -1.52 -20.84 -16.17
N ILE A 140 -1.73 -21.13 -14.88
CA ILE A 140 -1.92 -22.49 -14.37
C ILE A 140 -3.18 -23.14 -14.96
N ILE A 141 -4.29 -22.39 -15.00
CA ILE A 141 -5.55 -22.87 -15.60
C ILE A 141 -5.36 -23.10 -17.10
N GLY A 142 -4.73 -22.16 -17.82
CA GLY A 142 -4.45 -22.28 -19.25
C GLY A 142 -3.60 -23.50 -19.60
N LEU A 143 -2.52 -23.74 -18.84
CA LEU A 143 -1.67 -24.93 -19.00
C LEU A 143 -2.44 -26.23 -18.73
N SER A 144 -3.28 -26.25 -17.69
CA SER A 144 -4.11 -27.41 -17.35
C SER A 144 -5.09 -27.76 -18.48
N VAL A 145 -5.76 -26.76 -19.05
CA VAL A 145 -6.67 -26.92 -20.20
C VAL A 145 -5.90 -27.38 -21.44
N TYR A 146 -4.73 -26.80 -21.71
CA TYR A 146 -3.89 -27.18 -22.84
C TYR A 146 -3.45 -28.65 -22.79
N VAL A 147 -2.97 -29.11 -21.63
CA VAL A 147 -2.58 -30.51 -21.41
C VAL A 147 -3.77 -31.44 -21.59
N PHE A 148 -4.96 -31.06 -21.10
CA PHE A 148 -6.19 -31.84 -21.28
C PHE A 148 -6.57 -32.00 -22.76
N ILE A 149 -6.50 -30.92 -23.54
CA ILE A 149 -6.78 -30.94 -25.00
C ILE A 149 -5.76 -31.84 -25.72
N LEU A 150 -4.47 -31.73 -25.39
CA LEU A 150 -3.43 -32.58 -25.97
C LEU A 150 -3.68 -34.07 -25.67
N LYS A 151 -4.03 -34.41 -24.42
CA LYS A 151 -4.38 -35.79 -24.04
C LYS A 151 -5.56 -36.32 -24.86
N LYS A 152 -6.62 -35.52 -25.03
CA LYS A 152 -7.77 -35.90 -25.87
C LYS A 152 -7.39 -36.14 -27.33
N LYS A 153 -6.56 -35.25 -27.92
CA LYS A 153 -6.08 -35.42 -29.31
C LYS A 153 -5.24 -36.70 -29.48
N LEU A 154 -4.33 -36.98 -28.55
CA LEU A 154 -3.52 -38.21 -28.56
C LEU A 154 -4.39 -39.46 -28.49
N GLN A 155 -5.39 -39.51 -27.62
CA GLN A 155 -6.30 -40.65 -27.53
C GLN A 155 -7.14 -40.84 -28.80
N ALA A 156 -7.55 -39.75 -29.46
CA ALA A 156 -8.28 -39.84 -30.73
C ALA A 156 -7.41 -40.42 -31.86
N SER A 157 -6.11 -40.12 -31.89
CA SER A 157 -5.18 -40.64 -32.91
C SER A 157 -4.86 -42.13 -32.72
N VAL A 158 -4.79 -42.64 -31.49
CA VAL A 158 -4.51 -44.06 -31.21
C VAL A 158 -5.66 -44.97 -31.65
N VAL A 159 -6.91 -44.53 -31.53
CA VAL A 159 -8.10 -45.33 -31.92
C VAL A 159 -8.20 -45.51 -33.45
N THR A 160 -7.61 -44.61 -34.24
CA THR A 160 -7.59 -44.74 -35.71
C THR A 160 -6.57 -45.73 -36.26
N THR A 161 -5.58 -46.17 -35.48
CA THR A 161 -4.51 -47.05 -35.99
C THR A 161 -4.87 -48.54 -35.89
N GLU A 162 -5.85 -48.93 -35.07
CA GLU A 162 -6.22 -50.34 -34.86
C GLU A 162 -7.25 -50.87 -35.87
N LYS A 163 -7.82 -50.01 -36.73
CA LYS A 163 -8.87 -50.43 -37.70
C LYS A 163 -8.37 -50.80 -39.10
N SER A 164 -7.05 -50.86 -39.32
CA SER A 164 -6.44 -51.08 -40.64
C SER A 164 -5.63 -52.39 -40.74
N SER A 165 -6.12 -53.49 -40.16
CA SER A 165 -5.47 -54.80 -40.25
C SER A 165 -6.47 -55.96 -40.33
N ILE A 166 -7.39 -55.94 -41.30
CA ILE A 166 -8.16 -57.14 -41.68
C ILE A 166 -8.03 -57.29 -43.20
N LEU A 167 -7.10 -58.15 -43.62
CA LEU A 167 -6.94 -58.63 -45.00
C LEU A 167 -8.06 -59.62 -45.34
N PRO A 168 -8.74 -59.50 -46.49
CA PRO A 168 -9.68 -60.51 -46.94
C PRO A 168 -8.95 -61.74 -47.49
N VAL A 169 -9.27 -62.92 -46.94
CA VAL A 169 -8.84 -64.23 -47.43
C VAL A 169 -9.56 -64.52 -48.76
N GLN A 170 -8.79 -64.58 -49.85
CA GLN A 170 -9.27 -65.01 -51.17
C GLN A 170 -9.60 -66.52 -51.16
N SER A 171 -10.83 -66.86 -51.54
CA SER A 171 -11.27 -68.24 -51.78
C SER A 171 -10.87 -68.70 -53.19
N PRO A 172 -10.46 -69.96 -53.38
CA PRO A 172 -10.00 -70.47 -54.66
C PRO A 172 -11.15 -70.76 -55.65
N MET A 173 -10.87 -70.49 -56.93
CA MET A 173 -11.72 -70.78 -58.08
C MET A 173 -12.04 -72.28 -58.19
N ARG A 174 -13.32 -72.60 -58.39
CA ARG A 174 -13.80 -73.93 -58.79
C ARG A 174 -14.10 -73.90 -60.29
N TYR A 175 -13.32 -74.65 -61.06
CA TYR A 175 -13.56 -74.96 -62.46
C TYR A 175 -14.39 -76.24 -62.49
N ASP A 176 -15.56 -76.23 -63.12
CA ASP A 176 -16.27 -77.46 -63.51
C ASP A 176 -16.73 -77.32 -64.97
N SER A 177 -16.16 -78.17 -65.81
CA SER A 177 -16.40 -78.34 -67.23
C SER A 177 -17.55 -79.31 -67.51
N GLU A 178 -18.38 -78.96 -68.49
CA GLU A 178 -19.04 -79.81 -69.50
C GLU A 178 -19.49 -81.25 -69.16
N ASN A 179 -20.79 -81.50 -69.29
CA ASN A 179 -21.44 -82.44 -70.25
C ASN A 179 -22.91 -82.64 -69.84
N SER A 180 -23.90 -82.30 -70.67
CA SER A 180 -24.41 -83.10 -71.79
C SER A 180 -24.92 -84.48 -71.37
N LEU A 181 -26.24 -84.63 -71.18
CA LEU A 181 -27.06 -85.56 -71.97
C LEU A 181 -28.58 -85.40 -71.67
N TYR A 182 -29.33 -85.39 -72.77
CA TYR A 182 -30.74 -85.72 -73.00
C TYR A 182 -31.53 -86.50 -71.93
N GLU A 183 -32.81 -86.14 -71.72
CA GLU A 183 -33.97 -87.05 -71.91
C GLU A 183 -35.33 -86.30 -71.92
N GLN A 184 -36.09 -86.54 -73.01
CA GLN A 184 -37.55 -86.80 -73.11
C GLN A 184 -38.60 -85.81 -72.56
N LEU A 185 -39.33 -85.12 -73.47
CA LEU A 185 -40.74 -85.34 -73.84
C LEU A 185 -41.23 -84.33 -74.88
#